data_AF-A0A2A9DKY7-F1
#
_entry.id   AF-A0A2A9DKY7-F1
#
_cell.length_a   1.000
_cell.length_b   1.000
_cell.length_c   1.000
_cell.angle_alpha   90.00
_cell.angle_beta   90.00
_cell.angle_gamma   90.00
#
_symmetry.space_group_name_H-M   'P 1'
#
loop_
_entity.id
_entity.type
_entity.pdbx_description
1 polymer ?
#
loop_
_entity_poly.entity_id
_entity_poly.type
_entity_poly.pdbx_seq_one_letter_code
_entity_poly.pdbx_strand_id
1 'polypeptide(L)'
;MPTTVNQWERLPYSARQAAKRRIAVMRRVEKAILAMWPQTMVPAYIWFNTYADVYTDLVEEAQAELVDIAAETVDIQLAEQGYTGPTGLTANPEAFIGATGTGQAVMGLAYAQALRVTHAQDNPETTYYQKHQIWNYAGAMLFQATQTALADTSRTAKMVQATARPGTAMIRVVRPPCCARCAILAGKVGINVGFDRHPNCDCDAVPFADYNNRHTDPELKNYMFDTGEYFASLTEQQQNKIFTRAGAQAIRDGADPAQVVNARRGMRKASDKFGSRPVFTDEGTTVRGWASRYLRQSYNQKMVKRGGRYMQTQRPRLMPEEIYRITGGDPDWSLSMLHANGYLLDASPQLDGKRSWFPRDEQVAAARDRTTAKMIARYEKKMGAERDRRDLSADSRQHPSYSELVVTTEKQFKNRKRRALNAARMVHGKQVPVPDIKISLMDPRNFTAAENRNLRGRSRVDQGWIVINGAKQGQELTILHEVGHHIERFVLPDSKSLERFARVASGTVTVRELRKCKERALSAKELGHYDYLLGNREIFARAYAQWVTIESGNRRLGILLNRHRRSEYSDSLEQWPDDDFTVLHEALNQLFKGSR
;
A
#
# COMPACT_ATOMS: atom_id res chain seq x y z
N MET A 1 22.68 -34.17 -5.88
CA MET A 1 21.76 -33.02 -6.09
C MET A 1 20.90 -33.37 -7.30
N PRO A 2 19.55 -33.31 -7.22
CA PRO A 2 18.75 -33.58 -8.40
C PRO A 2 19.06 -32.48 -9.41
N THR A 3 19.63 -32.86 -10.55
CA THR A 3 19.77 -32.03 -11.73
C THR A 3 18.37 -31.65 -12.17
N THR A 4 17.88 -30.50 -11.71
CA THR A 4 16.64 -29.89 -12.22
C THR A 4 16.85 -29.70 -13.71
N VAL A 5 16.28 -30.57 -14.53
CA VAL A 5 16.27 -30.43 -15.98
C VAL A 5 15.80 -29.02 -16.27
N ASN A 6 16.66 -28.22 -16.89
CA ASN A 6 16.35 -26.83 -17.21
C ASN A 6 15.02 -26.82 -17.96
N GLN A 7 14.00 -26.14 -17.43
CA GLN A 7 12.66 -26.15 -18.03
C GLN A 7 12.67 -25.71 -19.51
N TRP A 8 13.70 -24.93 -19.91
CA TRP A 8 13.98 -24.62 -21.31
C TRP A 8 14.18 -25.86 -22.19
N GLU A 9 14.83 -26.91 -21.68
CA GLU A 9 15.12 -28.15 -22.41
C GLU A 9 13.88 -29.01 -22.67
N ARG A 10 12.79 -28.79 -21.92
CA ARG A 10 11.49 -29.44 -22.14
C ARG A 10 10.79 -28.93 -23.40
N LEU A 11 11.15 -27.74 -23.89
CA LEU A 11 10.57 -27.20 -25.11
C LEU A 11 11.00 -28.01 -26.35
N PRO A 12 10.12 -28.12 -27.37
CA PRO A 12 10.45 -28.77 -28.63
C PRO A 12 11.77 -28.30 -29.21
N TYR A 13 12.47 -29.22 -29.89
CA TYR A 13 13.76 -28.93 -30.50
C TYR A 13 13.69 -27.76 -31.48
N SER A 14 12.66 -27.73 -32.34
CA SER A 14 12.37 -26.64 -33.28
C SER A 14 12.26 -25.28 -32.57
N ALA A 15 11.54 -25.20 -31.46
CA ALA A 15 11.41 -23.99 -30.64
C ALA A 15 12.74 -23.49 -30.09
N ARG A 16 13.56 -24.42 -29.59
CA ARG A 16 14.89 -24.09 -29.08
C ARG A 16 15.83 -23.62 -30.19
N GLN A 17 15.76 -24.21 -31.38
CA GLN A 17 16.59 -23.81 -32.52
C GLN A 17 16.17 -22.45 -33.10
N ALA A 18 14.87 -22.20 -33.26
CA ALA A 18 14.34 -20.91 -33.67
C ALA A 18 14.79 -19.78 -32.74
N ALA A 19 14.70 -20.02 -31.42
CA ALA A 19 15.17 -19.06 -30.43
C ALA A 19 16.69 -18.82 -30.51
N LYS A 20 17.50 -19.85 -30.82
CA LYS A 20 18.95 -19.70 -31.05
C LYS A 20 19.24 -18.86 -32.30
N ARG A 21 18.57 -19.15 -33.43
CA ARG A 21 18.70 -18.39 -34.68
C ARG A 21 18.35 -16.92 -34.46
N ARG A 22 17.19 -16.66 -33.87
CA ARG A 22 16.73 -15.30 -33.51
C ARG A 22 17.76 -14.53 -32.70
N ILE A 23 18.30 -15.14 -31.63
CA ILE A 23 19.31 -14.50 -30.77
C ILE A 23 20.62 -14.28 -31.53
N ALA A 24 21.02 -15.16 -32.45
CA ALA A 24 22.21 -14.97 -33.25
C ALA A 24 22.10 -13.71 -34.13
N VAL A 25 20.94 -13.48 -34.76
CA VAL A 25 20.64 -12.26 -35.52
C VAL A 25 20.74 -11.03 -34.62
N MET A 26 20.03 -11.03 -33.49
CA MET A 26 20.04 -9.88 -32.56
C MET A 26 21.45 -9.57 -32.07
N ARG A 27 22.23 -10.60 -31.68
CA ARG A 27 23.63 -10.43 -31.23
C ARG A 27 24.57 -9.92 -32.32
N ARG A 28 24.32 -10.28 -33.58
CA ARG A 28 25.09 -9.75 -34.73
C ARG A 28 24.89 -8.24 -34.83
N VAL A 29 23.64 -7.78 -34.79
CA VAL A 29 23.29 -6.36 -34.83
C VAL A 29 23.83 -5.61 -33.60
N GLU A 30 23.66 -6.18 -32.41
CA GLU A 30 24.18 -5.62 -31.15
C GLU A 30 25.69 -5.34 -31.20
N LYS A 31 26.47 -6.31 -31.68
CA LYS A 31 27.93 -6.14 -31.82
C LYS A 31 28.28 -5.02 -32.80
N ALA A 32 27.57 -4.94 -33.91
CA ALA A 32 27.80 -3.91 -34.91
C ALA A 32 27.43 -2.51 -34.39
N ILE A 33 26.31 -2.36 -33.68
CA ILE A 33 25.93 -1.07 -33.05
C ILE A 33 26.99 -0.61 -32.03
N LEU A 34 27.49 -1.54 -31.20
CA LEU A 34 28.54 -1.23 -30.24
C LEU A 34 29.85 -0.81 -30.93
N ALA A 35 30.16 -1.37 -32.11
CA ALA A 35 31.31 -0.96 -32.90
C ALA A 35 31.10 0.42 -33.56
N MET A 36 29.87 0.73 -33.99
CA MET A 36 29.51 2.03 -34.57
C MET A 36 29.48 3.16 -33.52
N TRP A 37 29.29 2.86 -32.23
CA TRP A 37 29.22 3.86 -31.16
C TRP A 37 30.49 3.86 -30.29
N PRO A 38 31.55 4.60 -30.68
CA PRO A 38 32.85 4.56 -30.00
C PRO A 38 32.77 5.06 -28.55
N GLN A 39 33.68 4.55 -27.70
CA GLN A 39 33.82 5.05 -26.32
C GLN A 39 34.28 6.51 -26.29
N THR A 40 35.16 6.89 -27.22
CA THR A 40 35.55 8.28 -27.41
C THR A 40 34.40 9.04 -28.08
N MET A 41 33.91 10.07 -27.41
CA MET A 41 32.88 10.94 -27.96
C MET A 41 33.38 11.65 -29.23
N VAL A 42 32.58 11.58 -30.29
CA VAL A 42 32.77 12.32 -31.54
C VAL A 42 31.66 13.37 -31.69
N PRO A 43 31.83 14.39 -32.55
CA PRO A 43 30.72 15.27 -32.92
C PRO A 43 29.53 14.47 -33.46
N ALA A 44 28.33 14.74 -32.96
CA ALA A 44 27.14 13.95 -33.26
C ALA A 44 26.81 13.89 -34.77
N TYR A 45 27.02 14.99 -35.49
CA TYR A 45 26.80 15.05 -36.93
C TYR A 45 27.78 14.17 -37.71
N ILE A 46 29.03 14.02 -37.24
CA ILE A 46 30.01 13.13 -37.87
C ILE A 46 29.56 11.69 -37.68
N TRP A 47 29.15 11.31 -36.47
CA TRP A 47 28.63 9.97 -36.21
C TRP A 47 27.41 9.69 -37.10
N PHE A 48 26.43 10.59 -37.11
CA PHE A 48 25.19 10.42 -37.86
C PHE A 48 25.44 10.25 -39.36
N ASN A 49 26.21 11.16 -39.97
CA ASN A 49 26.51 11.09 -41.41
C ASN A 49 27.37 9.87 -41.80
N THR A 50 28.11 9.29 -40.85
CA THR A 50 28.95 8.11 -41.11
C THR A 50 28.16 6.81 -40.96
N TYR A 51 27.29 6.73 -39.95
CA TYR A 51 26.75 5.44 -39.50
C TYR A 51 25.22 5.33 -39.58
N ALA A 52 24.46 6.40 -39.79
CA ALA A 52 23.00 6.32 -39.69
C ALA A 52 22.37 5.45 -40.80
N ASP A 53 22.87 5.55 -42.04
CA ASP A 53 22.43 4.70 -43.15
C ASP A 53 22.86 3.25 -42.93
N VAL A 54 24.15 3.02 -42.60
CA VAL A 54 24.69 1.69 -42.30
C VAL A 54 23.93 1.01 -41.14
N TYR A 55 23.58 1.78 -40.11
CA TYR A 55 22.75 1.31 -39.00
C TYR A 55 21.36 0.91 -39.47
N THR A 56 20.74 1.72 -40.33
CA THR A 56 19.38 1.48 -40.82
C THR A 56 19.33 0.22 -41.68
N ASP A 57 20.24 0.10 -42.65
CA ASP A 57 20.35 -1.08 -43.52
C ASP A 57 20.57 -2.37 -42.71
N LEU A 58 21.46 -2.32 -41.72
CA LEU A 58 21.75 -3.45 -40.84
C LEU A 58 20.51 -3.89 -40.04
N VAL A 59 19.73 -2.94 -39.53
CA VAL A 59 18.52 -3.23 -38.77
C VAL A 59 17.44 -3.77 -39.69
N GLU A 60 17.27 -3.20 -40.87
CA GLU A 60 16.29 -3.64 -41.87
C GLU A 60 16.57 -5.05 -42.38
N GLU A 61 17.84 -5.38 -42.67
CA GLU A 61 18.26 -6.74 -43.02
C GLU A 61 17.96 -7.74 -41.88
N ALA A 62 18.25 -7.34 -40.65
CA ALA A 62 17.93 -8.16 -39.48
C ALA A 62 16.41 -8.30 -39.27
N GLN A 63 15.61 -7.28 -39.57
CA GLN A 63 14.15 -7.37 -39.54
C GLN A 63 13.64 -8.40 -40.54
N ALA A 64 14.15 -8.39 -41.78
CA ALA A 64 13.81 -9.38 -42.80
C ALA A 64 14.12 -10.81 -42.33
N GLU A 65 15.36 -11.06 -41.87
CA GLU A 65 15.78 -12.39 -41.39
C GLU A 65 14.92 -12.87 -40.21
N LEU A 66 14.53 -11.96 -39.31
CA LEU A 66 13.67 -12.26 -38.17
C LEU A 66 12.22 -12.60 -38.57
N VAL A 67 11.69 -12.01 -39.63
CA VAL A 67 10.37 -12.36 -40.18
C VAL A 67 10.41 -13.77 -40.77
N ASP A 68 11.44 -14.08 -41.56
CA ASP A 68 11.58 -15.41 -42.16
C ASP A 68 11.71 -16.50 -41.09
N ILE A 69 12.57 -16.28 -40.09
CA ILE A 69 12.69 -17.19 -38.94
C ILE A 69 11.33 -17.36 -38.25
N ALA A 70 10.59 -16.27 -38.03
CA ALA A 70 9.29 -16.30 -37.36
C ALA A 70 8.25 -17.10 -38.15
N ALA A 71 8.12 -16.85 -39.45
CA ALA A 71 7.16 -17.51 -40.33
C ALA A 71 7.45 -19.00 -40.46
N GLU A 72 8.69 -19.35 -40.79
CA GLU A 72 9.17 -20.74 -40.93
C GLU A 72 8.93 -21.55 -39.64
N THR A 73 9.27 -20.95 -38.49
CA THR A 73 9.19 -21.63 -37.19
C THR A 73 7.76 -21.99 -36.81
N VAL A 74 6.80 -21.10 -37.10
CA VAL A 74 5.39 -21.34 -36.72
C VAL A 74 4.85 -22.55 -37.47
N ASP A 75 5.10 -22.64 -38.77
CA ASP A 75 4.60 -23.73 -39.60
C ASP A 75 5.30 -25.06 -39.27
N ILE A 76 6.62 -25.05 -39.04
CA ILE A 76 7.35 -26.26 -38.59
C ILE A 76 6.75 -26.78 -37.28
N GLN A 77 6.53 -25.91 -36.30
CA GLN A 77 6.03 -26.32 -34.98
C GLN A 77 4.57 -26.77 -35.01
N LEU A 78 3.75 -26.19 -35.86
CA LEU A 78 2.38 -26.66 -36.07
C LEU A 78 2.37 -28.01 -36.79
N ALA A 79 3.23 -28.22 -37.78
CA ALA A 79 3.37 -29.50 -38.47
C ALA A 79 3.86 -30.62 -37.52
N GLU A 80 4.82 -30.33 -36.64
CA GLU A 80 5.27 -31.26 -35.59
C GLU A 80 4.14 -31.67 -34.63
N GLN A 81 3.14 -30.80 -34.46
CA GLN A 81 1.94 -31.06 -33.65
C GLN A 81 0.78 -31.68 -34.45
N GLY A 82 0.99 -32.03 -35.73
CA GLY A 82 -0.03 -32.64 -36.58
C GLY A 82 -1.13 -31.68 -37.05
N TYR A 83 -0.87 -30.37 -37.10
CA TYR A 83 -1.81 -29.40 -37.63
C TYR A 83 -2.15 -29.67 -39.10
N THR A 84 -3.44 -29.80 -39.42
CA THR A 84 -3.95 -30.10 -40.77
C THR A 84 -4.69 -28.93 -41.43
N GLY A 85 -4.64 -27.75 -40.83
CA GLY A 85 -5.31 -26.56 -41.37
C GLY A 85 -4.53 -25.87 -42.50
N PRO A 86 -5.03 -24.73 -43.01
CA PRO A 86 -4.44 -24.06 -44.16
C PRO A 86 -3.07 -23.44 -43.83
N THR A 87 -2.13 -23.59 -44.76
CA THR A 87 -0.76 -23.03 -44.64
C THR A 87 -0.36 -22.10 -45.80
N GLY A 88 -1.26 -21.86 -46.77
CA GLY A 88 -0.96 -21.09 -47.99
C GLY A 88 -0.79 -19.59 -47.81
N LEU A 89 -0.96 -19.06 -46.60
CA LEU A 89 -0.74 -17.65 -46.27
C LEU A 89 0.51 -17.51 -45.40
N THR A 90 1.36 -16.54 -45.73
CA THR A 90 2.58 -16.23 -44.96
C THR A 90 2.67 -14.74 -44.65
N ALA A 91 3.35 -14.40 -43.55
CA ALA A 91 3.71 -13.02 -43.24
C ALA A 91 4.59 -12.45 -44.35
N ASN A 92 4.21 -11.30 -44.91
CA ASN A 92 5.01 -10.59 -45.92
C ASN A 92 6.18 -9.87 -45.23
N PRO A 93 7.46 -10.24 -45.47
CA PRO A 93 8.62 -9.58 -44.86
C PRO A 93 8.65 -8.07 -45.05
N GLU A 94 8.28 -7.58 -46.24
CA GLU A 94 8.31 -6.14 -46.57
C GLU A 94 7.41 -5.31 -45.64
N ALA A 95 6.36 -5.90 -45.08
CA ALA A 95 5.44 -5.21 -44.17
C ALA A 95 6.03 -4.93 -42.77
N PHE A 96 7.20 -5.49 -42.44
CA PHE A 96 7.84 -5.37 -41.12
C PHE A 96 9.20 -4.67 -41.15
N ILE A 97 9.71 -4.36 -42.34
CA ILE A 97 11.04 -3.77 -42.54
C ILE A 97 10.93 -2.24 -42.50
N GLY A 98 11.94 -1.59 -41.92
CA GLY A 98 12.08 -0.13 -41.91
C GLY A 98 11.24 0.59 -40.86
N ALA A 99 10.40 -0.13 -40.11
CA ALA A 99 9.57 0.42 -39.05
C ALA A 99 9.81 -0.26 -37.70
N THR A 100 9.70 0.52 -36.63
CA THR A 100 9.70 0.04 -35.24
C THR A 100 8.31 -0.43 -34.83
N GLY A 101 8.20 -1.10 -33.67
CA GLY A 101 6.91 -1.55 -33.11
C GLY A 101 5.92 -0.43 -32.73
N THR A 102 6.29 0.84 -32.88
CA THR A 102 5.41 2.02 -32.76
C THR A 102 5.02 2.62 -34.12
N GLY A 103 5.52 2.06 -35.24
CA GLY A 103 5.30 2.56 -36.60
C GLY A 103 6.26 3.68 -37.02
N GLN A 104 7.24 4.03 -36.19
CA GLN A 104 8.25 5.04 -36.54
C GLN A 104 9.37 4.41 -37.39
N ALA A 105 9.94 5.18 -38.32
CA ALA A 105 11.07 4.73 -39.13
C ALA A 105 12.27 4.31 -38.26
N VAL A 106 12.97 3.25 -38.66
CA VAL A 106 14.17 2.73 -37.97
C VAL A 106 15.26 3.81 -37.84
N MET A 107 15.50 4.58 -38.91
CA MET A 107 16.41 5.74 -38.93
C MET A 107 16.09 6.76 -37.82
N GLY A 108 14.82 6.88 -37.44
CA GLY A 108 14.37 7.76 -36.36
C GLY A 108 15.00 7.43 -35.01
N LEU A 109 15.42 6.18 -34.79
CA LEU A 109 16.13 5.77 -33.58
C LEU A 109 17.53 6.40 -33.51
N ALA A 110 18.28 6.34 -34.60
CA ALA A 110 19.60 6.95 -34.73
C ALA A 110 19.51 8.48 -34.65
N TYR A 111 18.54 9.06 -35.37
CA TYR A 111 18.29 10.51 -35.36
C TYR A 111 17.99 11.04 -33.96
N ALA A 112 17.11 10.36 -33.21
CA ALA A 112 16.76 10.78 -31.85
C ALA A 112 17.97 10.78 -30.89
N GLN A 113 18.89 9.82 -31.04
CA GLN A 113 20.09 9.77 -30.20
C GLN A 113 21.13 10.80 -30.62
N ALA A 114 21.35 10.96 -31.93
CA ALA A 114 22.25 11.99 -32.45
C ALA A 114 21.79 13.39 -32.04
N LEU A 115 20.50 13.70 -32.18
CA LEU A 115 19.91 14.98 -31.78
C LEU A 115 20.12 15.27 -30.29
N ARG A 116 19.95 14.27 -29.42
CA ARG A 116 20.21 14.41 -27.98
C ARG A 116 21.66 14.78 -27.70
N VAL A 117 22.60 14.16 -28.41
CA VAL A 117 24.03 14.48 -28.27
C VAL A 117 24.32 15.88 -28.82
N THR A 118 23.77 16.25 -29.98
CA THR A 118 23.92 17.58 -30.57
C THR A 118 23.50 18.68 -29.60
N HIS A 119 22.31 18.57 -29.00
CA HIS A 119 21.84 19.54 -28.00
C HIS A 119 22.78 19.69 -26.81
N ALA A 120 23.42 18.60 -26.38
CA ALA A 120 24.40 18.65 -25.31
C ALA A 120 25.73 19.26 -25.76
N GLN A 121 26.18 18.97 -26.98
CA GLN A 121 27.44 19.46 -27.53
C GLN A 121 27.40 20.97 -27.82
N ASP A 122 26.27 21.46 -28.34
CA ASP A 122 26.05 22.86 -28.70
C ASP A 122 25.75 23.76 -27.50
N ASN A 123 25.35 23.17 -26.36
CA ASN A 123 25.08 23.94 -25.16
C ASN A 123 26.39 24.37 -24.46
N PRO A 124 26.70 25.68 -24.36
CA PRO A 124 27.94 26.17 -23.75
C PRO A 124 28.01 25.89 -22.24
N GLU A 125 26.87 25.72 -21.57
CA GLU A 125 26.78 25.43 -20.13
C GLU A 125 27.05 23.94 -19.81
N THR A 126 27.07 23.07 -20.81
CA THR A 126 27.28 21.64 -20.59
C THR A 126 28.78 21.34 -20.50
N THR A 127 29.21 20.82 -19.35
CA THR A 127 30.61 20.43 -19.13
C THR A 127 31.02 19.24 -20.01
N TYR A 128 32.32 19.06 -20.24
CA TYR A 128 32.85 17.90 -20.95
C TYR A 128 32.38 16.56 -20.33
N TYR A 129 32.40 16.47 -18.99
CA TYR A 129 31.94 15.27 -18.28
C TYR A 129 30.46 14.98 -18.54
N GLN A 130 29.59 16.00 -18.49
CA GLN A 130 28.17 15.83 -18.81
C GLN A 130 27.95 15.44 -20.28
N LYS A 131 28.69 16.03 -21.23
CA LYS A 131 28.65 15.64 -22.65
C LYS A 131 28.99 14.15 -22.82
N HIS A 132 30.04 13.68 -22.14
CA HIS A 132 30.45 12.27 -22.17
C HIS A 132 29.40 11.34 -21.52
N GLN A 133 28.78 11.74 -20.41
CA GLN A 133 27.67 10.98 -19.81
C GLN A 133 26.48 10.86 -20.77
N ILE A 134 26.13 11.95 -21.46
CA ILE A 134 25.04 11.98 -22.43
C ILE A 134 25.39 11.12 -23.65
N TRP A 135 26.64 11.15 -24.13
CA TRP A 135 27.13 10.28 -25.20
C TRP A 135 26.94 8.78 -24.86
N ASN A 136 27.40 8.37 -23.68
CA ASN A 136 27.27 6.98 -23.23
C ASN A 136 25.80 6.57 -23.05
N TYR A 137 24.98 7.48 -22.50
CA TYR A 137 23.55 7.25 -22.36
C TYR A 137 22.85 7.12 -23.72
N ALA A 138 23.17 7.99 -24.68
CA ALA A 138 22.61 7.94 -26.03
C ALA A 138 22.96 6.63 -26.74
N GLY A 139 24.20 6.16 -26.67
CA GLY A 139 24.60 4.86 -27.21
C GLY A 139 23.85 3.69 -26.57
N ALA A 140 23.74 3.69 -25.23
CA ALA A 140 22.97 2.67 -24.51
C ALA A 140 21.47 2.69 -24.89
N MET A 141 20.90 3.87 -25.12
CA MET A 141 19.51 4.03 -25.56
C MET A 141 19.29 3.57 -27.00
N LEU A 142 20.21 3.87 -27.92
CA LEU A 142 20.18 3.34 -29.29
C LEU A 142 20.16 1.81 -29.25
N PHE A 143 21.12 1.22 -28.54
CA PHE A 143 21.22 -0.23 -28.35
C PHE A 143 19.91 -0.85 -27.84
N GLN A 144 19.35 -0.32 -26.76
CA GLN A 144 18.10 -0.83 -26.18
C GLN A 144 16.89 -0.66 -27.11
N ALA A 145 16.81 0.47 -27.82
CA ALA A 145 15.73 0.74 -28.75
C ALA A 145 15.79 -0.22 -29.95
N THR A 146 16.98 -0.48 -30.49
CA THR A 146 17.17 -1.43 -31.60
C THR A 146 16.82 -2.86 -31.19
N GLN A 147 17.29 -3.33 -30.03
CA GLN A 147 16.89 -4.64 -29.50
C GLN A 147 15.37 -4.76 -29.37
N THR A 148 14.71 -3.70 -28.91
CA THR A 148 13.25 -3.67 -28.77
C THR A 148 12.57 -3.75 -30.14
N ALA A 149 13.05 -2.97 -31.13
CA ALA A 149 12.52 -2.99 -32.50
C ALA A 149 12.63 -4.38 -33.14
N LEU A 150 13.80 -5.02 -33.06
CA LEU A 150 14.01 -6.37 -33.59
C LEU A 150 13.15 -7.43 -32.87
N ALA A 151 13.05 -7.35 -31.53
CA ALA A 151 12.20 -8.26 -30.77
C ALA A 151 10.71 -8.09 -31.13
N ASP A 152 10.26 -6.85 -31.37
CA ASP A 152 8.90 -6.56 -31.81
C ASP A 152 8.62 -7.06 -33.23
N THR A 153 9.56 -6.92 -34.17
CA THR A 153 9.46 -7.50 -35.51
C THR A 153 9.24 -9.01 -35.42
N SER A 154 10.09 -9.73 -34.68
CA SER A 154 9.97 -11.19 -34.54
C SER A 154 8.64 -11.61 -33.89
N ARG A 155 8.19 -10.91 -32.82
CA ARG A 155 6.92 -11.23 -32.14
C ARG A 155 5.71 -10.97 -33.04
N THR A 156 5.71 -9.86 -33.75
CA THR A 156 4.58 -9.46 -34.60
C THR A 156 4.49 -10.38 -35.82
N ALA A 157 5.62 -10.71 -36.46
CA ALA A 157 5.67 -11.67 -37.56
C ALA A 157 5.11 -13.03 -37.16
N LYS A 158 5.52 -13.58 -36.00
CA LYS A 158 4.95 -14.83 -35.47
C LYS A 158 3.45 -14.74 -35.24
N MET A 159 2.97 -13.63 -34.67
CA MET A 159 1.54 -13.42 -34.41
C MET A 159 0.75 -13.36 -35.71
N VAL A 160 1.25 -12.67 -36.74
CA VAL A 160 0.62 -12.60 -38.07
C VAL A 160 0.59 -14.00 -38.71
N GLN A 161 1.69 -14.74 -38.67
CA GLN A 161 1.76 -16.11 -39.18
C GLN A 161 0.72 -17.01 -38.48
N ALA A 162 0.69 -16.99 -37.14
CA ALA A 162 -0.24 -17.79 -36.35
C ALA A 162 -1.71 -17.39 -36.57
N THR A 163 -2.00 -16.10 -36.77
CA THR A 163 -3.36 -15.62 -37.06
C THR A 163 -3.90 -16.22 -38.35
N ALA A 164 -3.03 -16.51 -39.33
CA ALA A 164 -3.39 -17.20 -40.55
C ALA A 164 -3.58 -18.72 -40.39
N ARG A 165 -3.58 -19.25 -39.16
CA ARG A 165 -3.73 -20.68 -38.83
C ARG A 165 -4.94 -20.86 -37.90
N PRO A 166 -6.16 -21.05 -38.43
CA PRO A 166 -7.36 -21.21 -37.61
C PRO A 166 -7.27 -22.44 -36.70
N GLY A 167 -7.87 -22.36 -35.51
CA GLY A 167 -7.85 -23.42 -34.51
C GLY A 167 -6.58 -23.43 -33.64
N THR A 168 -5.57 -22.64 -34.00
CA THR A 168 -4.32 -22.55 -33.24
C THR A 168 -4.38 -21.49 -32.14
N ALA A 169 -3.44 -21.59 -31.21
CA ALA A 169 -3.15 -20.58 -30.21
C ALA A 169 -1.65 -20.43 -30.01
N MET A 170 -1.25 -19.53 -29.12
CA MET A 170 0.14 -19.35 -28.73
C MET A 170 0.32 -19.70 -27.25
N ILE A 171 1.51 -20.17 -26.90
CA ILE A 171 1.97 -20.42 -25.54
C ILE A 171 3.13 -19.51 -25.24
N ARG A 172 3.03 -18.78 -24.12
CA ARG A 172 4.13 -17.97 -23.61
C ARG A 172 5.29 -18.83 -23.14
N VAL A 173 6.48 -18.67 -23.72
CA VAL A 173 7.69 -19.37 -23.29
C VAL A 173 8.80 -18.39 -22.92
N VAL A 174 9.66 -18.79 -22.00
CA VAL A 174 10.74 -17.94 -21.49
C VAL A 174 12.05 -18.71 -21.54
N ARG A 175 13.15 -17.98 -21.73
CA ARG A 175 14.50 -18.52 -21.58
C ARG A 175 15.06 -18.09 -20.22
N PRO A 176 15.26 -19.00 -19.26
CA PRO A 176 15.88 -18.68 -17.98
C PRO A 176 17.35 -18.23 -18.13
N PRO A 177 17.84 -17.30 -17.29
CA PRO A 177 17.08 -16.55 -16.29
C PRO A 177 16.22 -15.44 -16.95
N CYS A 178 14.97 -15.30 -16.50
CA CYS A 178 14.03 -14.27 -16.95
C CYS A 178 13.50 -13.41 -15.78
N CYS A 179 12.85 -12.29 -16.09
CA CYS A 179 12.27 -11.42 -15.07
C CYS A 179 11.08 -12.11 -14.37
N ALA A 180 10.76 -11.67 -13.14
CA ALA A 180 9.68 -12.27 -12.35
C ALA A 180 8.32 -12.20 -13.06
N ARG A 181 8.08 -11.16 -13.88
CA ARG A 181 6.84 -11.02 -14.65
C ARG A 181 6.71 -12.05 -15.76
N CYS A 182 7.79 -12.30 -16.49
CA CYS A 182 7.81 -13.34 -17.53
C CYS A 182 7.61 -14.72 -16.90
N ALA A 183 8.27 -15.01 -15.78
CA ALA A 183 8.17 -16.30 -15.08
C ALA A 183 6.71 -16.68 -14.76
N ILE A 184 5.93 -15.77 -14.15
CA ILE A 184 4.53 -16.05 -13.77
C ILE A 184 3.52 -16.03 -14.93
N LEU A 185 3.98 -15.66 -16.13
CA LEU A 185 3.16 -15.61 -17.35
C LEU A 185 3.48 -16.75 -18.32
N ALA A 186 4.66 -17.36 -18.19
CA ALA A 186 5.07 -18.50 -18.98
C ALA A 186 4.12 -19.71 -18.80
N GLY A 187 3.98 -20.53 -19.84
CA GLY A 187 3.04 -21.66 -19.91
C GLY A 187 1.59 -21.28 -20.17
N LYS A 188 1.23 -19.98 -20.21
CA LYS A 188 -0.15 -19.56 -20.49
C LYS A 188 -0.46 -19.63 -21.98
N VAL A 189 -1.57 -20.29 -22.29
CA VAL A 189 -2.11 -20.47 -23.65
C VAL A 189 -3.14 -19.39 -23.99
N GLY A 190 -3.16 -18.90 -25.22
CA GLY A 190 -4.27 -18.13 -25.77
C GLY A 190 -4.03 -17.67 -27.21
N ILE A 191 -5.10 -17.19 -27.86
CA ILE A 191 -5.06 -16.83 -29.29
C ILE A 191 -4.23 -15.56 -29.53
N ASN A 192 -4.25 -14.61 -28.59
CA ASN A 192 -3.50 -13.35 -28.63
C ASN A 192 -2.62 -13.19 -27.38
N VAL A 193 -1.76 -14.16 -27.09
CA VAL A 193 -0.86 -14.07 -25.93
C VAL A 193 0.55 -13.67 -26.36
N GLY A 194 0.98 -12.48 -25.92
CA GLY A 194 2.36 -12.01 -26.00
C GLY A 194 2.88 -11.60 -24.62
N PHE A 195 4.18 -11.44 -24.47
CA PHE A 195 4.77 -10.78 -23.31
C PHE A 195 4.73 -9.25 -23.50
N ASP A 196 4.57 -8.51 -22.39
CA ASP A 196 4.69 -7.05 -22.41
C ASP A 196 6.13 -6.67 -22.82
N ARG A 197 6.25 -5.60 -23.61
CA ARG A 197 7.54 -5.09 -24.08
C ARG A 197 8.39 -4.62 -22.90
N HIS A 198 9.64 -5.07 -22.83
CA HIS A 198 10.66 -4.47 -21.98
C HIS A 198 12.07 -4.72 -22.53
N PRO A 199 13.06 -3.87 -22.22
CA PRO A 199 14.44 -4.06 -22.68
C PRO A 199 15.03 -5.41 -22.25
N ASN A 200 15.93 -5.97 -23.05
CA ASN A 200 16.65 -7.22 -22.79
C ASN A 200 15.74 -8.44 -22.52
N CYS A 201 14.56 -8.48 -23.13
CA CYS A 201 13.59 -9.56 -22.95
C CYS A 201 13.75 -10.66 -23.99
N ASP A 202 14.20 -11.85 -23.56
CA ASP A 202 14.27 -13.05 -24.41
C ASP A 202 12.94 -13.84 -24.48
N CYS A 203 11.87 -13.34 -23.84
CA CYS A 203 10.58 -14.03 -23.79
C CYS A 203 9.96 -14.15 -25.20
N ASP A 204 9.37 -15.30 -25.51
CA ASP A 204 8.91 -15.70 -26.84
C ASP A 204 7.53 -16.39 -26.76
N ALA A 205 6.96 -16.74 -27.91
CA ALA A 205 5.76 -17.55 -27.99
C ALA A 205 5.94 -18.71 -28.96
N VAL A 206 5.35 -19.85 -28.60
CA VAL A 206 5.31 -21.08 -29.43
C VAL A 206 3.85 -21.36 -29.81
N PRO A 207 3.54 -21.58 -31.10
CA PRO A 207 2.22 -22.02 -31.53
C PRO A 207 1.80 -23.35 -30.91
N PHE A 208 0.50 -23.49 -30.77
CA PHE A 208 -0.18 -24.66 -30.25
C PHE A 208 -1.35 -25.02 -31.17
N ALA A 209 -1.35 -26.26 -31.69
CA ALA A 209 -2.19 -26.63 -32.82
C ALA A 209 -3.68 -26.78 -32.49
N ASP A 210 -4.03 -27.31 -31.31
CA ASP A 210 -5.41 -27.64 -30.94
C ASP A 210 -5.91 -26.83 -29.74
N TYR A 211 -6.16 -25.54 -29.95
CA TYR A 211 -6.58 -24.66 -28.87
C TYR A 211 -7.87 -25.12 -28.17
N ASN A 212 -8.78 -25.78 -28.89
CA ASN A 212 -10.06 -26.21 -28.35
C ASN A 212 -9.91 -27.35 -27.34
N ASN A 213 -9.00 -28.29 -27.58
CA ASN A 213 -8.73 -29.42 -26.70
C ASN A 213 -7.52 -29.24 -25.77
N ARG A 214 -6.99 -28.01 -25.65
CA ARG A 214 -5.81 -27.69 -24.85
C ARG A 214 -5.79 -28.26 -23.42
N HIS A 215 -6.95 -28.35 -22.77
CA HIS A 215 -7.04 -28.80 -21.37
C HIS A 215 -6.83 -30.31 -21.20
N THR A 216 -6.96 -31.07 -22.28
CA THR A 216 -6.81 -32.53 -22.31
C THR A 216 -5.59 -32.99 -23.10
N ASP A 217 -4.84 -32.06 -23.69
CA ASP A 217 -3.64 -32.37 -24.47
C ASP A 217 -2.47 -32.78 -23.55
N PRO A 218 -1.96 -34.02 -23.67
CA PRO A 218 -0.87 -34.51 -22.83
C PRO A 218 0.48 -33.83 -23.12
N GLU A 219 0.68 -33.23 -24.29
CA GLU A 219 1.91 -32.54 -24.69
C GLU A 219 1.98 -31.13 -24.12
N LEU A 220 0.84 -30.52 -23.74
CA LEU A 220 0.82 -29.17 -23.18
C LEU A 220 1.74 -29.04 -21.95
N LYS A 221 1.89 -30.12 -21.17
CA LYS A 221 2.79 -30.19 -20.00
C LYS A 221 4.24 -29.85 -20.35
N ASN A 222 4.71 -30.14 -21.56
CA ASN A 222 6.08 -29.88 -22.01
C ASN A 222 6.36 -28.38 -22.21
N TYR A 223 5.30 -27.58 -22.37
CA TYR A 223 5.36 -26.14 -22.51
C TYR A 223 5.05 -25.39 -21.20
N MET A 224 4.62 -26.11 -20.16
CA MET A 224 4.33 -25.51 -18.86
C MET A 224 5.62 -25.07 -18.17
N PHE A 225 5.56 -23.90 -17.55
CA PHE A 225 6.66 -23.32 -16.82
C PHE A 225 6.29 -23.19 -15.35
N ASP A 226 6.98 -23.94 -14.49
CA ASP A 226 6.83 -23.88 -13.06
C ASP A 226 7.70 -22.75 -12.50
N THR A 227 7.05 -21.70 -12.00
CA THR A 227 7.75 -20.55 -11.41
C THR A 227 8.45 -20.90 -10.10
N GLY A 228 7.93 -21.86 -9.33
CA GLY A 228 8.53 -22.35 -8.09
C GLY A 228 9.82 -23.12 -8.35
N GLU A 229 9.81 -24.04 -9.32
CA GLU A 229 11.01 -24.76 -9.78
C GLU A 229 12.06 -23.76 -10.32
N TYR A 230 11.63 -22.77 -11.11
CA TYR A 230 12.52 -21.71 -11.58
C TYR A 230 13.12 -20.92 -10.42
N PHE A 231 12.30 -20.49 -9.45
CA PHE A 231 12.78 -19.78 -8.27
C PHE A 231 13.81 -20.61 -7.48
N ALA A 232 13.56 -21.90 -7.29
CA ALA A 232 14.45 -22.82 -6.59
C ALA A 232 15.78 -23.05 -7.33
N SER A 233 15.79 -22.95 -8.66
CA SER A 233 17.01 -23.08 -9.48
C SER A 233 17.95 -21.88 -9.40
N LEU A 234 17.46 -20.72 -8.93
CA LEU A 234 18.25 -19.49 -8.81
C LEU A 234 19.05 -19.46 -7.52
N THR A 235 20.25 -18.86 -7.58
CA THR A 235 20.98 -18.48 -6.36
C THR A 235 20.19 -17.46 -5.54
N GLU A 236 20.42 -17.39 -4.22
CA GLU A 236 19.74 -16.41 -3.36
C GLU A 236 19.94 -14.96 -3.85
N GLN A 237 21.12 -14.62 -4.37
CA GLN A 237 21.37 -13.30 -4.95
C GLN A 237 20.48 -13.04 -6.19
N GLN A 238 20.30 -14.05 -7.05
CA GLN A 238 19.43 -13.95 -8.22
C GLN A 238 17.95 -13.91 -7.82
N GLN A 239 17.51 -14.73 -6.86
CA GLN A 239 16.16 -14.68 -6.31
C GLN A 239 15.84 -13.27 -5.82
N ASN A 240 16.72 -12.71 -4.98
CA ASN A 240 16.60 -11.36 -4.44
C ASN A 240 16.64 -10.26 -5.52
N LYS A 241 17.42 -10.45 -6.59
CA LYS A 241 17.48 -9.49 -7.71
C LYS A 241 16.20 -9.53 -8.55
N ILE A 242 15.67 -10.71 -8.84
CA ILE A 242 14.56 -10.92 -9.77
C ILE A 242 13.20 -10.68 -9.09
N PHE A 243 13.02 -11.16 -7.86
CA PHE A 243 11.75 -11.10 -7.11
C PHE A 243 11.72 -10.02 -6.02
N THR A 244 12.83 -9.26 -5.86
CA THR A 244 13.19 -8.41 -4.70
C THR A 244 13.50 -9.20 -3.44
N ARG A 245 14.21 -8.58 -2.49
CA ARG A 245 14.57 -9.22 -1.21
C ARG A 245 13.35 -9.72 -0.43
N ALA A 246 12.35 -8.85 -0.24
CA ALA A 246 11.14 -9.20 0.50
C ALA A 246 10.24 -10.16 -0.28
N GLY A 247 10.15 -10.01 -1.60
CA GLY A 247 9.37 -10.93 -2.43
C GLY A 247 9.99 -12.32 -2.47
N ALA A 248 11.31 -12.41 -2.60
CA ALA A 248 12.04 -13.68 -2.54
C ALA A 248 11.93 -14.33 -1.15
N GLN A 249 12.02 -13.56 -0.06
CA GLN A 249 11.77 -14.09 1.28
C GLN A 249 10.34 -14.64 1.41
N ALA A 250 9.34 -13.92 0.92
CA ALA A 250 7.95 -14.41 0.94
C ALA A 250 7.80 -15.74 0.20
N ILE A 251 8.42 -15.89 -0.97
CA ILE A 251 8.38 -17.13 -1.74
C ILE A 251 9.09 -18.27 -0.98
N ARG A 252 10.24 -18.01 -0.35
CA ARG A 252 10.92 -18.97 0.53
C ARG A 252 10.05 -19.41 1.71
N ASP A 253 9.26 -18.49 2.25
CA ASP A 253 8.33 -18.75 3.35
C ASP A 253 7.01 -19.40 2.88
N GLY A 254 6.88 -19.74 1.59
CA GLY A 254 5.75 -20.48 1.02
C GLY A 254 4.73 -19.62 0.27
N ALA A 255 4.98 -18.32 0.08
CA ALA A 255 4.10 -17.49 -0.74
C ALA A 255 4.10 -17.91 -2.21
N ASP A 256 2.92 -17.90 -2.82
CA ASP A 256 2.78 -18.14 -4.25
C ASP A 256 3.50 -17.02 -5.05
N PRO A 257 4.44 -17.38 -5.94
CA PRO A 257 5.18 -16.41 -6.74
C PRO A 257 4.27 -15.49 -7.56
N ALA A 258 3.14 -16.00 -8.07
CA ALA A 258 2.22 -15.18 -8.84
C ALA A 258 1.51 -14.14 -7.96
N GLN A 259 1.12 -14.47 -6.73
CA GLN A 259 0.58 -13.50 -5.77
C GLN A 259 1.60 -12.41 -5.45
N VAL A 260 2.85 -12.79 -5.18
CA VAL A 260 3.94 -11.85 -4.85
C VAL A 260 4.23 -10.90 -6.01
N VAL A 261 4.33 -11.42 -7.23
CA VAL A 261 4.67 -10.62 -8.42
C VAL A 261 3.49 -9.75 -8.86
N ASN A 262 2.26 -10.29 -8.89
CA ASN A 262 1.08 -9.51 -9.29
C ASN A 262 0.79 -8.37 -8.31
N ALA A 263 1.00 -8.58 -7.01
CA ALA A 263 0.79 -7.58 -5.96
C ALA A 263 1.47 -6.24 -6.26
N ARG A 264 2.59 -6.25 -7.01
CA ARG A 264 3.32 -5.04 -7.40
C ARG A 264 2.55 -4.12 -8.36
N ARG A 265 1.61 -4.63 -9.16
CA ARG A 265 0.86 -3.83 -10.15
C ARG A 265 0.00 -2.75 -9.51
N GLY A 266 -0.63 -3.09 -8.38
CA GLY A 266 -1.44 -2.17 -7.59
C GLY A 266 -0.66 -1.49 -6.47
N MET A 267 0.68 -1.56 -6.47
CA MET A 267 1.50 -1.05 -5.37
C MET A 267 1.34 0.45 -5.21
N ARG A 268 1.00 0.87 -3.99
CA ARG A 268 0.97 2.27 -3.58
C ARG A 268 1.83 2.44 -2.33
N LYS A 269 2.50 3.58 -2.26
CA LYS A 269 3.14 4.07 -1.03
C LYS A 269 2.21 5.13 -0.46
N ALA A 270 1.64 4.92 0.72
CA ALA A 270 1.07 6.07 1.45
C ALA A 270 2.21 6.76 2.18
N SER A 271 2.22 8.09 2.15
CA SER A 271 2.93 8.86 3.17
C SER A 271 2.09 8.85 4.43
N ASP A 272 2.57 8.19 5.49
CA ASP A 272 2.06 8.47 6.82
C ASP A 272 2.69 9.75 7.35
N LYS A 273 1.95 10.51 8.18
CA LYS A 273 2.40 11.78 8.78
C LYS A 273 3.59 11.60 9.73
N PHE A 274 3.88 10.37 10.13
CA PHE A 274 5.02 9.99 10.97
C PHE A 274 6.27 9.60 10.16
N GLY A 275 6.33 9.92 8.87
CA GLY A 275 7.48 9.65 8.00
C GLY A 275 7.62 8.19 7.53
N SER A 276 6.81 7.28 8.07
CA SER A 276 6.69 5.91 7.56
C SER A 276 5.98 5.91 6.21
N ARG A 277 6.49 5.13 5.25
CA ARG A 277 5.90 5.00 3.91
C ARG A 277 5.36 3.58 3.72
N PRO A 278 4.25 3.20 4.39
CA PRO A 278 3.73 1.84 4.28
C PRO A 278 3.41 1.50 2.83
N VAL A 279 3.78 0.29 2.44
CA VAL A 279 3.64 -0.21 1.07
C VAL A 279 2.51 -1.22 1.02
N PHE A 280 1.48 -0.92 0.24
CA PHE A 280 0.28 -1.75 0.12
C PHE A 280 -0.13 -1.88 -1.34
N THR A 281 -1.11 -2.75 -1.60
CA THR A 281 -1.65 -3.00 -2.93
C THR A 281 -3.17 -3.20 -2.89
N ASP A 282 -3.84 -2.81 -3.97
CA ASP A 282 -5.23 -3.18 -4.22
C ASP A 282 -5.35 -4.41 -5.15
N GLU A 283 -4.23 -5.01 -5.53
CA GLU A 283 -4.24 -6.21 -6.35
C GLU A 283 -4.85 -7.39 -5.58
N GLY A 284 -5.82 -8.06 -6.19
CA GLY A 284 -6.51 -9.19 -5.58
C GLY A 284 -7.49 -8.82 -4.45
N THR A 285 -7.75 -7.54 -4.20
CA THR A 285 -8.68 -7.08 -3.13
C THR A 285 -10.14 -6.94 -3.59
N THR A 286 -10.41 -7.13 -4.88
CA THR A 286 -11.79 -7.11 -5.42
C THR A 286 -12.62 -8.29 -4.92
N VAL A 287 -13.95 -8.22 -5.02
CA VAL A 287 -14.87 -9.30 -4.63
C VAL A 287 -14.56 -10.66 -5.27
N ARG A 288 -13.92 -10.66 -6.45
CA ARG A 288 -13.48 -11.86 -7.16
C ARG A 288 -12.02 -12.24 -6.88
N GLY A 289 -11.26 -11.34 -6.26
CA GLY A 289 -9.85 -11.49 -6.01
C GLY A 289 -9.57 -12.48 -4.88
N TRP A 290 -8.49 -13.25 -5.03
CA TRP A 290 -8.09 -14.25 -4.06
C TRP A 290 -7.80 -13.65 -2.68
N ALA A 291 -6.94 -12.62 -2.62
CA ALA A 291 -6.57 -11.97 -1.38
C ALA A 291 -7.78 -11.40 -0.61
N SER A 292 -8.83 -10.97 -1.31
CA SER A 292 -10.06 -10.49 -0.68
C SER A 292 -10.73 -11.52 0.24
N ARG A 293 -10.58 -12.82 -0.04
CA ARG A 293 -11.13 -13.89 0.82
C ARG A 293 -10.40 -13.93 2.16
N TYR A 294 -9.08 -13.82 2.12
CA TYR A 294 -8.22 -13.84 3.31
C TYR A 294 -8.37 -12.56 4.11
N LEU A 295 -8.44 -11.40 3.44
CA LEU A 295 -8.64 -10.12 4.12
C LEU A 295 -9.99 -10.06 4.83
N ARG A 296 -11.05 -10.57 4.20
CA ARG A 296 -12.38 -10.66 4.84
C ARG A 296 -12.38 -11.58 6.06
N GLN A 297 -11.77 -12.75 5.94
CA GLN A 297 -11.73 -13.72 7.03
C GLN A 297 -10.82 -13.26 8.19
N SER A 298 -9.61 -12.80 7.88
CA SER A 298 -8.57 -12.51 8.88
C SER A 298 -8.76 -11.14 9.55
N TYR A 299 -9.36 -10.18 8.85
CA TYR A 299 -9.52 -8.81 9.34
C TYR A 299 -10.99 -8.33 9.38
N ASN A 300 -11.95 -9.25 9.25
CA ASN A 300 -13.40 -8.96 9.22
C ASN A 300 -13.79 -7.80 8.29
N GLN A 301 -13.19 -7.77 7.09
CA GLN A 301 -13.33 -6.64 6.17
C GLN A 301 -14.68 -6.60 5.46
N LYS A 302 -15.19 -5.38 5.27
CA LYS A 302 -16.37 -5.14 4.42
C LYS A 302 -15.94 -4.82 2.98
N MET A 303 -16.84 -5.13 2.04
CA MET A 303 -16.70 -4.75 0.64
C MET A 303 -17.27 -3.34 0.43
N VAL A 304 -16.52 -2.50 -0.27
CA VAL A 304 -16.87 -1.11 -0.58
C VAL A 304 -16.66 -0.83 -2.06
N LYS A 305 -17.43 0.11 -2.62
CA LYS A 305 -17.26 0.58 -4.01
C LYS A 305 -16.23 1.70 -4.03
N ARG A 306 -15.15 1.56 -4.82
CA ARG A 306 -14.06 2.56 -4.95
C ARG A 306 -13.83 2.98 -6.40
N GLY A 307 -14.88 3.47 -7.06
CA GLY A 307 -14.82 3.99 -8.44
C GLY A 307 -14.58 2.94 -9.55
N GLY A 308 -14.07 1.75 -9.23
CA GLY A 308 -13.85 0.66 -10.19
C GLY A 308 -15.09 -0.17 -10.50
N ARG A 309 -14.98 -1.05 -11.51
CA ARG A 309 -16.06 -1.96 -11.94
C ARG A 309 -16.56 -2.84 -10.79
N TYR A 310 -15.67 -3.34 -9.94
CA TYR A 310 -15.99 -4.28 -8.85
C TYR A 310 -15.90 -3.63 -7.47
N MET A 311 -16.62 -4.19 -6.48
CA MET A 311 -16.38 -3.88 -5.06
C MET A 311 -15.02 -4.43 -4.62
N GLN A 312 -14.41 -3.79 -3.64
CA GLN A 312 -13.09 -4.12 -3.09
C GLN A 312 -13.11 -4.05 -1.55
N THR A 313 -12.14 -4.69 -0.87
CA THR A 313 -12.03 -4.59 0.60
C THR A 313 -11.71 -3.16 1.04
N GLN A 314 -12.26 -2.74 2.19
CA GLN A 314 -12.02 -1.40 2.74
C GLN A 314 -10.54 -1.17 3.10
N ARG A 315 -9.87 -2.17 3.69
CA ARG A 315 -8.42 -2.13 3.89
C ARG A 315 -7.68 -2.63 2.64
N PRO A 316 -6.58 -1.96 2.26
CA PRO A 316 -5.69 -2.47 1.22
C PRO A 316 -4.86 -3.66 1.75
N ARG A 317 -4.34 -4.47 0.82
CA ARG A 317 -3.48 -5.62 1.11
C ARG A 317 -2.05 -5.15 1.40
N LEU A 318 -1.40 -5.67 2.43
CA LEU A 318 0.00 -5.32 2.70
C LEU A 318 0.94 -5.96 1.68
N MET A 319 1.98 -5.25 1.25
CA MET A 319 3.05 -5.84 0.43
C MET A 319 4.01 -6.68 1.28
N PRO A 320 4.73 -7.66 0.70
CA PRO A 320 5.75 -8.42 1.43
C PRO A 320 6.78 -7.51 2.12
N GLU A 321 7.25 -6.45 1.47
CA GLU A 321 8.16 -5.45 2.06
C GLU A 321 7.61 -4.88 3.37
N GLU A 322 6.31 -4.59 3.41
CA GLU A 322 5.64 -4.02 4.57
C GLU A 322 5.39 -5.07 5.65
N ILE A 323 5.08 -6.31 5.26
CA ILE A 323 4.92 -7.44 6.18
C ILE A 323 6.23 -7.69 6.93
N TYR A 324 7.36 -7.83 6.23
CA TYR A 324 8.65 -8.06 6.89
C TYR A 324 9.11 -6.86 7.71
N ARG A 325 8.77 -5.64 7.29
CA ARG A 325 9.04 -4.42 8.07
C ARG A 325 8.28 -4.40 9.38
N ILE A 326 6.97 -4.69 9.37
CA ILE A 326 6.11 -4.70 10.57
C ILE A 326 6.53 -5.79 11.54
N THR A 327 6.84 -6.97 11.01
CA THR A 327 7.15 -8.16 11.81
C THR A 327 8.59 -8.17 12.33
N GLY A 328 9.45 -7.30 11.81
CA GLY A 328 10.90 -7.34 12.09
C GLY A 328 11.56 -8.63 11.62
N GLY A 329 10.91 -9.38 10.70
CA GLY A 329 11.38 -10.68 10.25
C GLY A 329 11.13 -11.83 11.22
N ASP A 330 10.28 -11.68 12.26
CA ASP A 330 9.87 -12.83 13.09
C ASP A 330 9.19 -13.89 12.19
N PRO A 331 9.68 -15.14 12.13
CA PRO A 331 9.18 -16.14 11.18
C PRO A 331 7.70 -16.48 11.38
N ASP A 332 7.25 -16.63 12.61
CA ASP A 332 5.85 -17.00 12.92
C ASP A 332 4.91 -15.85 12.57
N TRP A 333 5.29 -14.61 12.91
CA TRP A 333 4.49 -13.43 12.64
C TRP A 333 4.47 -13.10 11.14
N SER A 334 5.60 -13.27 10.44
CA SER A 334 5.69 -13.11 8.99
C SER A 334 4.79 -14.11 8.28
N LEU A 335 4.87 -15.40 8.62
CA LEU A 335 4.02 -16.44 8.05
C LEU A 335 2.53 -16.14 8.27
N SER A 336 2.16 -15.74 9.50
CA SER A 336 0.79 -15.36 9.86
C SER A 336 0.29 -14.15 9.03
N MET A 337 1.16 -13.16 8.82
CA MET A 337 0.81 -11.96 8.05
C MET A 337 0.76 -12.23 6.53
N LEU A 338 1.61 -13.11 6.00
CA LEU A 338 1.53 -13.58 4.62
C LEU A 338 0.21 -14.32 4.36
N HIS A 339 -0.21 -15.18 5.28
CA HIS A 339 -1.52 -15.85 5.26
C HIS A 339 -2.66 -14.83 5.29
N ALA A 340 -2.68 -13.94 6.28
CA ALA A 340 -3.77 -12.98 6.46
C ALA A 340 -3.94 -12.04 5.25
N ASN A 341 -2.87 -11.82 4.49
CA ASN A 341 -2.87 -11.02 3.26
C ASN A 341 -2.99 -11.87 1.98
N GLY A 342 -3.28 -13.17 2.09
CA GLY A 342 -3.61 -14.07 0.97
C GLY A 342 -2.44 -14.36 0.03
N TYR A 343 -1.21 -14.40 0.55
CA TYR A 343 -0.02 -14.80 -0.21
C TYR A 343 0.21 -16.32 -0.22
N LEU A 344 -0.31 -17.05 0.77
CA LEU A 344 -0.22 -18.52 0.86
C LEU A 344 -1.46 -19.15 0.21
N LEU A 345 -1.31 -19.80 -0.94
CA LEU A 345 -2.41 -20.49 -1.62
C LEU A 345 -2.65 -21.91 -1.08
N ASP A 346 -1.64 -22.46 -0.42
CA ASP A 346 -1.60 -23.79 0.21
C ASP A 346 -2.07 -23.78 1.68
N ALA A 347 -2.66 -22.66 2.12
CA ALA A 347 -3.36 -22.51 3.40
C ALA A 347 -4.75 -21.92 3.16
N SER A 348 -5.79 -22.50 3.74
CA SER A 348 -7.18 -22.03 3.64
C SER A 348 -7.39 -20.73 4.43
N PRO A 349 -8.36 -19.87 4.06
CA PRO A 349 -8.58 -18.61 4.77
C PRO A 349 -8.94 -18.80 6.25
N GLN A 350 -9.66 -19.88 6.58
CA GLN A 350 -10.11 -20.20 7.94
C GLN A 350 -9.11 -21.05 8.73
N LEU A 351 -8.12 -21.67 8.06
CA LEU A 351 -7.20 -22.65 8.63
C LEU A 351 -7.89 -23.93 9.13
N ASP A 352 -9.00 -24.31 8.48
CA ASP A 352 -9.79 -25.50 8.78
C ASP A 352 -10.05 -26.37 7.53
N GLY A 353 -9.24 -26.15 6.49
CA GLY A 353 -9.39 -26.76 5.18
C GLY A 353 -9.11 -28.25 5.23
N LYS A 354 -10.16 -29.06 5.12
CA LYS A 354 -10.06 -30.55 5.08
C LYS A 354 -9.51 -31.12 3.75
N ARG A 355 -9.08 -30.26 2.83
CA ARG A 355 -8.67 -30.63 1.47
C ARG A 355 -7.16 -30.82 1.44
N SER A 356 -6.70 -31.89 0.78
CA SER A 356 -5.28 -32.25 0.70
C SER A 356 -4.37 -31.18 0.10
N TRP A 357 -4.92 -30.23 -0.65
CA TRP A 357 -4.18 -29.12 -1.23
C TRP A 357 -4.03 -27.89 -0.30
N PHE A 358 -4.47 -27.98 0.96
CA PHE A 358 -4.15 -27.01 2.01
C PHE A 358 -3.19 -27.61 3.07
N PRO A 359 -2.00 -28.09 2.68
CA PRO A 359 -1.08 -28.77 3.59
C PRO A 359 -0.55 -27.88 4.72
N ARG A 360 -0.70 -26.55 4.61
CA ARG A 360 -0.07 -25.58 5.51
C ARG A 360 -1.00 -25.05 6.61
N ASP A 361 -2.25 -25.50 6.67
CA ASP A 361 -3.23 -24.98 7.64
C ASP A 361 -2.75 -25.13 9.10
N GLU A 362 -2.26 -26.32 9.46
CA GLU A 362 -1.75 -26.61 10.81
C GLU A 362 -0.51 -25.77 11.14
N GLN A 363 0.44 -25.67 10.20
CA GLN A 363 1.67 -24.89 10.38
C GLN A 363 1.35 -23.40 10.62
N VAL A 364 0.45 -22.82 9.82
CA VAL A 364 0.05 -21.42 9.93
C VAL A 364 -0.76 -21.18 11.20
N ALA A 365 -1.64 -22.09 11.59
CA ALA A 365 -2.39 -22.00 12.84
C ALA A 365 -1.45 -21.98 14.06
N ALA A 366 -0.49 -22.91 14.11
CA ALA A 366 0.49 -22.97 15.18
C ALA A 366 1.39 -21.72 15.22
N ALA A 367 1.79 -21.19 14.06
CA ALA A 367 2.54 -19.93 13.97
C ALA A 367 1.71 -18.74 14.49
N ARG A 368 0.41 -18.68 14.17
CA ARG A 368 -0.50 -17.65 14.67
C ARG A 368 -0.65 -17.72 16.18
N ASP A 369 -0.77 -18.91 16.75
CA ASP A 369 -0.90 -19.10 18.20
C ASP A 369 0.38 -18.72 18.93
N ARG A 370 1.55 -19.13 18.42
CA ARG A 370 2.85 -18.70 18.94
C ARG A 370 3.04 -17.19 18.85
N THR A 371 2.62 -16.57 17.76
CA THR A 371 2.68 -15.10 17.60
C THR A 371 1.80 -14.41 18.64
N THR A 372 0.56 -14.88 18.82
CA THR A 372 -0.36 -14.36 19.84
C THR A 372 0.24 -14.49 21.24
N ALA A 373 0.79 -15.66 21.58
CA ALA A 373 1.46 -15.89 22.86
C ALA A 373 2.67 -14.97 23.06
N LYS A 374 3.53 -14.78 22.05
CA LYS A 374 4.64 -13.83 22.08
C LYS A 374 4.16 -12.39 22.29
N MET A 375 3.07 -11.98 21.64
CA MET A 375 2.49 -10.64 21.80
C MET A 375 1.92 -10.43 23.20
N ILE A 376 1.19 -11.43 23.74
CA ILE A 376 0.68 -11.40 25.12
C ILE A 376 1.85 -11.32 26.09
N ALA A 377 2.85 -12.18 25.98
CA ALA A 377 4.02 -12.16 26.84
C ALA A 377 4.81 -10.84 26.74
N ARG A 378 4.92 -10.24 25.54
CA ARG A 378 5.55 -8.93 25.36
C ARG A 378 4.73 -7.82 26.01
N TYR A 379 3.41 -7.88 25.91
CA TYR A 379 2.51 -6.95 26.58
C TYR A 379 2.61 -7.09 28.10
N GLU A 380 2.54 -8.32 28.63
CA GLU A 380 2.70 -8.63 30.05
C GLU A 380 4.08 -8.23 30.57
N LYS A 381 5.15 -8.46 29.81
CA LYS A 381 6.51 -8.00 30.16
C LYS A 381 6.63 -6.48 30.13
N LYS A 382 5.95 -5.80 29.20
CA LYS A 382 5.92 -4.33 29.18
C LYS A 382 5.15 -3.78 30.38
N MET A 383 3.99 -4.37 30.69
CA MET A 383 3.18 -4.04 31.87
C MET A 383 3.94 -4.36 33.17
N GLY A 384 4.69 -5.47 33.20
CA GLY A 384 5.56 -5.89 34.29
C GLY A 384 6.76 -4.96 34.46
N ALA A 385 7.45 -4.58 33.38
CA ALA A 385 8.54 -3.60 33.44
C ALA A 385 8.04 -2.18 33.80
N GLU A 386 6.82 -1.82 33.40
CA GLU A 386 6.14 -0.61 33.88
C GLU A 386 5.73 -0.72 35.36
N ARG A 387 5.51 -1.93 35.87
CA ARG A 387 5.26 -2.21 37.29
C ARG A 387 6.56 -2.17 38.11
N ASP A 388 7.64 -2.78 37.63
CA ASP A 388 8.96 -2.75 38.27
C ASP A 388 9.58 -1.34 38.24
N ARG A 389 9.37 -0.56 37.17
CA ARG A 389 9.73 0.88 37.14
C ARG A 389 8.90 1.71 38.13
N ARG A 390 7.68 1.30 38.45
CA ARG A 390 6.86 1.91 39.51
C ARG A 390 7.35 1.50 40.91
N ASP A 391 7.85 0.27 41.08
CA ASP A 391 8.39 -0.23 42.35
C ASP A 391 9.79 0.35 42.67
N LEU A 392 10.62 0.64 41.66
CA LEU A 392 11.89 1.37 41.83
C LEU A 392 11.71 2.88 42.06
N SER A 393 10.51 3.44 41.84
CA SER A 393 10.19 4.85 42.14
C SER A 393 9.45 5.01 43.48
N ALA A 394 9.51 4.01 44.35
CA ALA A 394 8.79 3.93 45.63
C ALA A 394 9.15 5.00 46.68
N ASP A 395 9.97 6.01 46.34
CA ASP A 395 10.23 7.17 47.20
C ASP A 395 9.49 8.46 46.76
N SER A 396 8.47 8.36 45.91
CA SER A 396 7.53 9.48 45.72
C SER A 396 6.09 9.00 45.50
N ARG A 397 5.22 9.32 46.46
CA ARG A 397 3.78 8.99 46.46
C ARG A 397 3.11 9.43 45.13
N GLN A 398 2.67 8.49 44.28
CA GLN A 398 1.86 8.78 43.10
C GLN A 398 0.44 8.19 43.16
N HIS A 399 -0.54 9.02 42.82
CA HIS A 399 -1.98 8.72 42.75
C HIS A 399 -2.38 8.11 41.39
N PRO A 400 -3.45 7.28 41.33
CA PRO A 400 -3.86 6.47 40.17
C PRO A 400 -4.20 7.22 38.85
N SER A 401 -4.17 6.49 37.73
CA SER A 401 -4.33 6.97 36.33
C SER A 401 -5.77 7.44 35.98
N TYR A 402 -5.91 8.39 35.06
CA TYR A 402 -7.17 9.07 34.70
C TYR A 402 -8.24 8.17 34.04
N SER A 403 -7.81 7.02 33.52
CA SER A 403 -8.65 5.98 32.90
C SER A 403 -9.10 4.89 33.87
N GLU A 404 -8.52 4.83 35.07
CA GLU A 404 -8.85 3.83 36.09
C GLU A 404 -10.24 4.06 36.68
N LEU A 405 -10.91 2.96 37.04
CA LEU A 405 -12.17 3.01 37.75
C LEU A 405 -11.95 3.41 39.21
N VAL A 406 -12.80 4.28 39.72
CA VAL A 406 -12.77 4.72 41.13
C VAL A 406 -14.13 4.57 41.76
N VAL A 407 -14.22 4.25 43.05
CA VAL A 407 -15.49 4.32 43.77
C VAL A 407 -15.59 5.69 44.43
N THR A 408 -16.56 6.50 44.01
CA THR A 408 -16.79 7.83 44.60
C THR A 408 -18.00 7.78 45.53
N THR A 409 -17.80 8.07 46.81
CA THR A 409 -18.90 8.19 47.77
C THR A 409 -19.68 9.49 47.57
N GLU A 410 -20.94 9.52 47.99
CA GLU A 410 -21.80 10.72 47.89
C GLU A 410 -21.15 11.96 48.55
N LYS A 411 -20.48 11.77 49.69
CA LYS A 411 -19.73 12.84 50.39
C LYS A 411 -18.54 13.33 49.55
N GLN A 412 -17.79 12.43 48.92
CA GLN A 412 -16.68 12.80 48.03
C GLN A 412 -17.19 13.52 46.79
N PHE A 413 -18.30 13.07 46.21
CA PHE A 413 -18.92 13.70 45.06
C PHE A 413 -19.43 15.11 45.37
N LYS A 414 -20.12 15.32 46.49
CA LYS A 414 -20.54 16.67 46.95
C LYS A 414 -19.36 17.64 47.04
N ASN A 415 -18.23 17.17 47.56
CA ASN A 415 -17.00 17.98 47.64
C ASN A 415 -16.40 18.29 46.26
N ARG A 416 -16.38 17.31 45.34
CA ARG A 416 -15.92 17.46 43.95
C ARG A 416 -16.79 18.48 43.19
N LYS A 417 -18.11 18.32 43.28
CA LYS A 417 -19.10 19.26 42.74
C LYS A 417 -18.89 20.69 43.24
N ARG A 418 -18.81 20.87 44.57
CA ARG A 418 -18.61 22.18 45.17
C ARG A 418 -17.35 22.87 44.64
N ARG A 419 -16.23 22.14 44.51
CA ARG A 419 -14.98 22.69 43.98
C ARG A 419 -15.09 23.12 42.52
N ALA A 420 -15.67 22.29 41.67
CA ALA A 420 -15.85 22.62 40.26
C ALA A 420 -16.72 23.87 40.07
N LEU A 421 -17.87 23.93 40.73
CA LEU A 421 -18.77 25.09 40.66
C LEU A 421 -18.13 26.36 41.25
N ASN A 422 -17.36 26.25 42.33
CA ASN A 422 -16.63 27.39 42.89
C ASN A 422 -15.56 27.90 41.92
N ALA A 423 -14.85 27.02 41.21
CA ALA A 423 -13.88 27.43 40.19
C ALA A 423 -14.57 28.19 39.04
N ALA A 424 -15.69 27.68 38.53
CA ALA A 424 -16.46 28.37 37.49
C ALA A 424 -16.97 29.75 37.95
N ARG A 425 -17.55 29.84 39.16
CA ARG A 425 -18.03 31.10 39.74
C ARG A 425 -16.90 32.10 39.96
N MET A 426 -15.72 31.64 40.38
CA MET A 426 -14.56 32.50 40.57
C MET A 426 -14.08 33.10 39.26
N VAL A 427 -14.01 32.30 38.19
CA VAL A 427 -13.57 32.76 36.86
C VAL A 427 -14.58 33.73 36.22
N HIS A 428 -15.88 33.50 36.40
CA HIS A 428 -16.94 34.36 35.87
C HIS A 428 -17.26 35.59 36.73
N GLY A 429 -16.89 35.58 38.01
CA GLY A 429 -17.27 36.63 38.95
C GLY A 429 -18.80 36.78 39.09
N LYS A 430 -19.28 38.01 39.30
CA LYS A 430 -20.72 38.32 39.39
C LYS A 430 -21.41 38.53 38.03
N GLN A 431 -20.64 38.53 36.93
CA GLN A 431 -21.11 39.01 35.62
C GLN A 431 -21.81 37.94 34.79
N VAL A 432 -21.42 36.67 34.95
CA VAL A 432 -21.99 35.54 34.20
C VAL A 432 -22.57 34.54 35.20
N PRO A 433 -23.90 34.35 35.27
CA PRO A 433 -24.49 33.45 36.25
C PRO A 433 -24.15 32.00 35.90
N VAL A 434 -23.49 31.29 36.83
CA VAL A 434 -23.34 29.83 36.75
C VAL A 434 -24.68 29.22 37.15
N PRO A 435 -25.43 28.55 36.24
CA PRO A 435 -26.80 28.15 36.51
C PRO A 435 -26.89 27.15 37.67
N ASP A 436 -27.93 27.27 38.51
CA ASP A 436 -28.15 26.34 39.63
C ASP A 436 -28.77 25.03 39.13
N ILE A 437 -27.92 24.16 38.61
CA ILE A 437 -28.29 22.91 37.93
C ILE A 437 -28.29 21.76 38.94
N LYS A 438 -29.27 20.86 38.83
CA LYS A 438 -29.29 19.64 39.64
C LYS A 438 -28.20 18.67 39.18
N ILE A 439 -27.06 18.67 39.86
CA ILE A 439 -25.93 17.75 39.59
C ILE A 439 -25.88 16.62 40.62
N SER A 440 -26.00 15.38 40.15
CA SER A 440 -26.04 14.15 40.96
C SER A 440 -25.15 13.02 40.40
N LEU A 441 -24.91 11.98 41.18
CA LEU A 441 -24.25 10.76 40.69
C LEU A 441 -25.23 9.97 39.80
N MET A 442 -24.69 9.33 38.76
CA MET A 442 -25.44 8.37 37.95
C MET A 442 -25.90 7.19 38.82
N ASP A 443 -27.20 6.85 38.75
CA ASP A 443 -27.70 5.56 39.23
C ASP A 443 -27.49 4.52 38.13
N PRO A 444 -26.61 3.52 38.32
CA PRO A 444 -26.28 2.53 37.28
C PRO A 444 -27.50 1.78 36.72
N ARG A 445 -28.60 1.70 37.47
CA ARG A 445 -29.84 1.03 37.04
C ARG A 445 -30.57 1.77 35.92
N ASN A 446 -30.31 3.08 35.77
CA ASN A 446 -30.93 3.93 34.76
C ASN A 446 -30.15 3.99 33.44
N PHE A 447 -29.07 3.24 33.31
CA PHE A 447 -28.17 3.26 32.15
C PHE A 447 -27.82 1.84 31.70
N THR A 448 -27.56 1.67 30.41
CA THR A 448 -27.10 0.38 29.87
C THR A 448 -25.69 0.04 30.40
N ALA A 449 -25.33 -1.25 30.35
CA ALA A 449 -23.98 -1.69 30.75
C ALA A 449 -22.86 -1.03 29.92
N ALA A 450 -23.13 -0.65 28.67
CA ALA A 450 -22.18 0.09 27.83
C ALA A 450 -22.04 1.54 28.28
N GLU A 451 -23.14 2.20 28.65
CA GLU A 451 -23.16 3.58 29.15
C GLU A 451 -22.49 3.68 30.52
N ASN A 452 -22.78 2.75 31.44
CA ASN A 452 -22.13 2.68 32.74
C ASN A 452 -20.60 2.53 32.64
N ARG A 453 -20.11 1.85 31.60
CA ARG A 453 -18.68 1.65 31.35
C ARG A 453 -18.00 2.82 30.66
N ASN A 454 -18.70 3.54 29.78
CA ASN A 454 -18.07 4.48 28.84
C ASN A 454 -18.44 5.96 29.07
N LEU A 455 -19.61 6.26 29.62
CA LEU A 455 -20.01 7.65 29.91
C LEU A 455 -19.28 8.19 31.13
N ARG A 456 -18.72 9.39 31.03
CA ARG A 456 -18.18 10.14 32.18
C ARG A 456 -19.24 11.05 32.81
N GLY A 457 -20.11 11.63 31.99
CA GLY A 457 -21.22 12.47 32.38
C GLY A 457 -22.30 12.49 31.29
N ARG A 458 -23.47 13.01 31.64
CA ARG A 458 -24.53 13.34 30.69
C ARG A 458 -25.34 14.51 31.23
N SER A 459 -25.59 15.50 30.39
CA SER A 459 -26.53 16.59 30.63
C SER A 459 -27.83 16.37 29.86
N ARG A 460 -28.97 16.68 30.51
CA ARG A 460 -30.26 16.90 29.84
C ARG A 460 -30.55 18.39 29.98
N VAL A 461 -29.98 19.15 29.05
CA VAL A 461 -29.94 20.61 29.12
C VAL A 461 -31.35 21.21 29.26
N ASP A 462 -32.34 20.68 28.54
CA ASP A 462 -33.74 21.13 28.58
C ASP A 462 -34.49 20.76 29.88
N GLN A 463 -33.97 19.82 30.67
CA GLN A 463 -34.58 19.35 31.92
C GLN A 463 -33.84 19.83 33.18
N GLY A 464 -32.76 20.60 33.02
CA GLY A 464 -32.06 21.26 34.12
C GLY A 464 -31.29 20.32 35.07
N TRP A 465 -30.85 19.14 34.59
CA TRP A 465 -30.07 18.21 35.41
C TRP A 465 -28.86 17.60 34.68
N ILE A 466 -27.83 17.31 35.48
CA ILE A 466 -26.57 16.66 35.08
C ILE A 466 -26.35 15.43 35.96
N VAL A 467 -25.95 14.33 35.34
CA VAL A 467 -25.48 13.13 36.05
C VAL A 467 -24.02 12.86 35.74
N ILE A 468 -23.26 12.47 36.76
CA ILE A 468 -21.82 12.19 36.66
C ILE A 468 -21.53 10.76 37.07
N ASN A 469 -20.67 10.09 36.32
CA ASN A 469 -20.30 8.72 36.60
C ASN A 469 -19.41 8.64 37.86
N GLY A 470 -19.95 8.02 38.92
CA GLY A 470 -19.26 7.74 40.17
C GLY A 470 -17.99 6.90 40.00
N ALA A 471 -17.96 6.08 38.94
CA ALA A 471 -16.95 5.09 38.63
C ALA A 471 -15.72 5.63 37.90
N LYS A 472 -15.73 6.90 37.46
CA LYS A 472 -14.67 7.50 36.60
C LYS A 472 -13.91 8.60 37.32
N GLN A 473 -12.60 8.67 37.09
CA GLN A 473 -11.78 9.78 37.56
C GLN A 473 -12.09 11.09 36.83
N GLY A 474 -11.70 12.21 37.44
CA GLY A 474 -11.79 13.53 36.80
C GLY A 474 -13.17 14.18 36.80
N GLN A 475 -14.05 13.75 37.70
CA GLN A 475 -15.42 14.26 37.83
C GLN A 475 -15.50 15.78 37.92
N GLU A 476 -14.53 16.45 38.56
CA GLU A 476 -14.52 17.92 38.58
C GLU A 476 -14.40 18.55 37.18
N LEU A 477 -13.58 17.96 36.30
CA LEU A 477 -13.42 18.43 34.91
C LEU A 477 -14.65 18.06 34.06
N THR A 478 -15.22 16.88 34.27
CA THR A 478 -16.48 16.49 33.63
C THR A 478 -17.63 17.40 34.03
N ILE A 479 -17.73 17.79 35.30
CA ILE A 479 -18.75 18.75 35.75
C ILE A 479 -18.59 20.10 35.03
N LEU A 480 -17.37 20.59 34.87
CA LEU A 480 -17.13 21.84 34.13
C LEU A 480 -17.51 21.72 32.65
N HIS A 481 -17.23 20.57 32.02
CA HIS A 481 -17.64 20.28 30.65
C HIS A 481 -19.17 20.33 30.50
N GLU A 482 -19.90 19.62 31.36
CA GLU A 482 -21.37 19.61 31.32
C GLU A 482 -21.96 21.00 31.63
N VAL A 483 -21.36 21.77 32.54
CA VAL A 483 -21.74 23.17 32.79
C VAL A 483 -21.49 24.05 31.57
N GLY A 484 -20.44 23.77 30.79
CA GLY A 484 -20.16 24.44 29.52
C GLY A 484 -21.30 24.29 28.50
N HIS A 485 -21.92 23.11 28.41
CA HIS A 485 -23.12 22.92 27.57
C HIS A 485 -24.31 23.78 28.04
N HIS A 486 -24.49 23.94 29.36
CA HIS A 486 -25.56 24.81 29.88
C HIS A 486 -25.27 26.30 29.64
N ILE A 487 -24.02 26.72 29.75
CA ILE A 487 -23.60 28.12 29.48
C ILE A 487 -23.79 28.46 28.00
N GLU A 488 -23.37 27.57 27.10
CA GLU A 488 -23.60 27.72 25.65
C GLU A 488 -25.08 27.89 25.32
N ARG A 489 -25.95 27.10 25.98
CA ARG A 489 -27.37 27.06 25.65
C ARG A 489 -28.20 28.19 26.26
N PHE A 490 -27.93 28.58 27.50
CA PHE A 490 -28.83 29.43 28.29
C PHE A 490 -28.22 30.77 28.72
N VAL A 491 -26.90 30.89 28.71
CA VAL A 491 -26.20 32.07 29.23
C VAL A 491 -25.64 32.93 28.11
N LEU A 492 -25.25 32.32 26.99
CA LEU A 492 -24.81 33.02 25.79
C LEU A 492 -25.99 33.22 24.83
N PRO A 493 -26.50 34.46 24.63
CA PRO A 493 -27.70 34.70 23.81
C PRO A 493 -27.40 34.96 22.32
N ASP A 494 -26.12 35.06 21.94
CA ASP A 494 -25.64 35.50 20.62
C ASP A 494 -25.06 34.33 19.82
N SER A 495 -25.79 33.88 18.79
CA SER A 495 -25.34 32.85 17.86
C SER A 495 -24.12 33.26 17.03
N LYS A 496 -23.93 34.54 16.71
CA LYS A 496 -22.78 35.06 15.95
C LYS A 496 -21.48 34.96 16.76
N SER A 497 -21.53 35.17 18.07
CA SER A 497 -20.37 34.99 18.96
C SER A 497 -19.95 33.52 19.06
N LEU A 498 -20.93 32.60 19.12
CA LEU A 498 -20.65 31.15 19.08
C LEU A 498 -20.12 30.69 17.72
N GLU A 499 -20.64 31.23 16.61
CA GLU A 499 -20.11 30.98 15.26
C GLU A 499 -18.68 31.51 15.10
N ARG A 500 -18.39 32.69 15.66
CA ARG A 500 -17.04 33.27 15.69
C ARG A 500 -16.09 32.35 16.47
N PHE A 501 -16.50 31.91 17.66
CA PHE A 501 -15.73 30.96 18.46
C PHE A 501 -15.49 29.64 17.70
N ALA A 502 -16.52 29.06 17.08
CA ALA A 502 -16.42 27.83 16.31
C ALA A 502 -15.46 27.96 15.11
N ARG A 503 -15.40 29.15 14.49
CA ARG A 503 -14.44 29.47 13.42
C ARG A 503 -13.00 29.50 13.93
N VAL A 504 -12.76 30.13 15.08
CA VAL A 504 -11.43 30.12 15.74
C VAL A 504 -11.04 28.68 16.10
N ALA A 505 -11.96 27.95 16.73
CA ALA A 505 -11.75 26.55 17.12
C ALA A 505 -11.42 25.64 15.93
N SER A 506 -12.07 25.86 14.79
CA SER A 506 -11.82 25.13 13.54
C SER A 506 -10.40 25.29 13.00
N GLY A 507 -9.70 26.36 13.37
CA GLY A 507 -8.31 26.62 12.97
C GLY A 507 -7.26 25.93 13.85
N THR A 508 -7.63 25.49 15.06
CA THR A 508 -6.69 24.82 15.98
C THR A 508 -6.14 23.52 15.40
N VAL A 509 -4.90 23.19 15.76
CA VAL A 509 -4.24 21.95 15.34
C VAL A 509 -5.05 20.74 15.82
N THR A 510 -5.55 20.78 17.05
CA THR A 510 -6.35 19.72 17.68
C THR A 510 -7.61 19.41 16.87
N VAL A 511 -8.38 20.43 16.47
CA VAL A 511 -9.62 20.22 15.67
C VAL A 511 -9.29 19.77 14.25
N ARG A 512 -8.21 20.29 13.64
CA ARG A 512 -7.75 19.82 12.33
C ARG A 512 -7.32 18.35 12.38
N GLU A 513 -6.59 17.94 13.40
CA GLU A 513 -6.18 16.54 13.58
C GLU A 513 -7.37 15.63 13.89
N LEU A 514 -8.38 16.09 14.64
CA LEU A 514 -9.64 15.34 14.82
C LEU A 514 -10.37 15.11 13.48
N ARG A 515 -10.42 16.11 12.59
CA ARG A 515 -10.98 15.93 11.23
C ARG A 515 -10.21 14.89 10.42
N LYS A 516 -8.88 14.93 10.49
CA LYS A 516 -8.02 13.92 9.86
C LYS A 516 -8.21 12.52 10.46
N CYS A 517 -8.45 12.42 11.77
CA CYS A 517 -8.77 11.15 12.42
C CYS A 517 -10.14 10.63 11.98
N LYS A 518 -11.15 11.49 11.86
CA LYS A 518 -12.45 11.17 11.30
C LYS A 518 -12.35 10.63 9.88
N GLU A 519 -11.56 11.26 9.02
CA GLU A 519 -11.31 10.78 7.64
C GLU A 519 -10.66 9.39 7.58
N ARG A 520 -9.92 9.02 8.63
CA ARG A 520 -9.20 7.75 8.78
C ARG A 520 -9.96 6.70 9.59
N ALA A 521 -11.13 7.04 10.12
CA ALA A 521 -11.91 6.15 10.98
C ALA A 521 -12.28 4.86 10.24
N LEU A 522 -12.11 3.70 10.91
CA LEU A 522 -12.24 2.38 10.30
C LEU A 522 -13.57 1.69 10.66
N SER A 523 -14.35 2.29 11.56
CA SER A 523 -15.63 1.78 12.03
C SER A 523 -16.69 2.88 12.19
N ALA A 524 -17.97 2.50 12.10
CA ALA A 524 -19.09 3.42 12.36
C ALA A 524 -19.08 3.97 13.80
N LYS A 525 -18.52 3.20 14.75
CA LYS A 525 -18.36 3.61 16.14
C LYS A 525 -17.31 4.71 16.29
N GLU A 526 -16.18 4.60 15.59
CA GLU A 526 -15.15 5.65 15.56
C GLU A 526 -15.65 6.91 14.82
N LEU A 527 -16.35 6.75 13.70
CA LEU A 527 -16.97 7.87 12.99
C LEU A 527 -17.93 8.65 13.90
N GLY A 528 -18.87 7.95 14.57
CA GLY A 528 -19.78 8.58 15.51
C GLY A 528 -19.09 9.26 16.68
N HIS A 529 -17.97 8.70 17.16
CA HIS A 529 -17.15 9.32 18.20
C HIS A 529 -16.45 10.60 17.72
N TYR A 530 -15.88 10.62 16.52
CA TYR A 530 -15.27 11.84 15.98
C TYR A 530 -16.31 12.88 15.56
N ASP A 531 -17.47 12.46 15.05
CA ASP A 531 -18.60 13.35 14.77
C ASP A 531 -19.08 14.06 16.03
N TYR A 532 -19.15 13.31 17.14
CA TYR A 532 -19.43 13.88 18.46
C TYR A 532 -18.37 14.91 18.85
N LEU A 533 -17.08 14.56 18.84
CA LEU A 533 -15.99 15.45 19.25
C LEU A 533 -15.82 16.69 18.37
N LEU A 534 -16.27 16.65 17.12
CA LEU A 534 -16.22 17.76 16.16
C LEU A 534 -17.48 18.64 16.19
N GLY A 535 -18.50 18.30 16.98
CA GLY A 535 -19.69 19.13 17.13
C GLY A 535 -19.36 20.46 17.80
N ASN A 536 -19.91 21.57 17.29
CA ASN A 536 -19.62 22.92 17.82
C ASN A 536 -19.88 23.04 19.32
N ARG A 537 -20.97 22.42 19.82
CA ARG A 537 -21.30 22.40 21.25
C ARG A 537 -20.29 21.62 22.09
N GLU A 538 -19.79 20.51 21.56
CA GLU A 538 -18.80 19.66 22.21
C GLU A 538 -17.44 20.35 22.28
N ILE A 539 -17.02 20.98 21.18
CA ILE A 539 -15.81 21.80 21.12
C ILE A 539 -15.89 22.94 22.16
N PHE A 540 -17.03 23.64 22.22
CA PHE A 540 -17.21 24.71 23.20
C PHE A 540 -17.14 24.21 24.65
N ALA A 541 -17.87 23.16 24.99
CA ALA A 541 -17.92 22.61 26.35
C ALA A 541 -16.55 22.12 26.84
N ARG A 542 -15.77 21.46 25.97
CA ARG A 542 -14.40 21.03 26.28
C ARG A 542 -13.47 22.21 26.49
N ALA A 543 -13.52 23.20 25.60
CA ALA A 543 -12.69 24.40 25.69
C ALA A 543 -13.02 25.22 26.93
N TYR A 544 -14.31 25.34 27.27
CA TYR A 544 -14.79 25.98 28.49
C TYR A 544 -14.21 25.33 29.75
N ALA A 545 -14.24 24.00 29.84
CA ALA A 545 -13.70 23.27 30.98
C ALA A 545 -12.19 23.48 31.15
N GLN A 546 -11.44 23.53 30.04
CA GLN A 546 -10.02 23.83 30.03
C GLN A 546 -9.71 25.28 30.41
N TRP A 547 -10.49 26.25 29.90
CA TRP A 547 -10.35 27.67 30.24
C TRP A 547 -10.62 27.95 31.72
N VAL A 548 -11.73 27.45 32.28
CA VAL A 548 -12.00 27.58 33.73
C VAL A 548 -10.89 26.95 34.56
N THR A 549 -10.34 25.82 34.11
CA THR A 549 -9.22 25.16 34.80
C THR A 549 -7.98 26.05 34.85
N ILE A 550 -7.62 26.69 33.74
CA ILE A 550 -6.45 27.58 33.64
C ILE A 550 -6.70 28.88 34.44
N GLU A 551 -7.82 29.55 34.18
CA GLU A 551 -8.15 30.85 34.79
C GLU A 551 -8.40 30.77 36.30
N SER A 552 -8.89 29.63 36.79
CA SER A 552 -9.08 29.45 38.24
C SER A 552 -7.76 29.31 39.00
N GLY A 553 -6.63 29.08 38.33
CA GLY A 553 -5.35 28.77 38.99
C GLY A 553 -5.40 27.53 39.90
N ASN A 554 -6.45 26.72 39.80
CA ASN A 554 -6.67 25.61 40.73
C ASN A 554 -5.72 24.47 40.39
N ARG A 555 -4.66 24.32 41.20
CA ARG A 555 -3.61 23.30 41.01
C ARG A 555 -4.17 21.87 40.82
N ARG A 556 -5.27 21.52 41.50
CA ARG A 556 -5.89 20.20 41.36
C ARG A 556 -6.57 20.03 40.01
N LEU A 557 -7.31 21.03 39.54
CA LEU A 557 -7.91 21.01 38.20
C LEU A 557 -6.83 20.96 37.11
N GLY A 558 -5.74 21.73 37.27
CA GLY A 558 -4.59 21.69 36.35
C GLY A 558 -3.93 20.31 36.28
N ILE A 559 -3.77 19.63 37.43
CA ILE A 559 -3.29 18.23 37.46
C ILE A 559 -4.28 17.30 36.76
N LEU A 560 -5.59 17.45 36.98
CA LEU A 560 -6.61 16.62 36.34
C LEU A 560 -6.66 16.83 34.82
N LEU A 561 -6.55 18.07 34.34
CA LEU A 561 -6.47 18.42 32.92
C LEU A 561 -5.22 17.82 32.27
N ASN A 562 -4.06 17.95 32.90
CA ASN A 562 -2.82 17.38 32.38
C ASN A 562 -2.84 15.84 32.38
N ARG A 563 -3.51 15.23 33.37
CA ARG A 563 -3.74 13.77 33.36
C ARG A 563 -4.72 13.35 32.26
N HIS A 564 -5.78 14.13 32.03
CA HIS A 564 -6.72 13.89 30.95
C HIS A 564 -6.01 13.93 29.58
N ARG A 565 -5.11 14.89 29.37
CA ARG A 565 -4.31 15.00 28.13
C ARG A 565 -3.27 13.88 27.96
N ARG A 566 -2.87 13.20 29.04
CA ARG A 566 -1.80 12.18 29.08
C ARG A 566 -2.30 10.74 29.27
N SER A 567 -3.62 10.50 29.18
CA SER A 567 -4.22 9.18 29.41
C SER A 567 -3.74 8.13 28.38
N GLU A 568 -3.41 6.91 28.83
CA GLU A 568 -2.71 5.82 28.12
C GLU A 568 -3.38 5.25 26.85
N TYR A 569 -4.51 5.80 26.41
CA TYR A 569 -5.19 5.43 25.17
C TYR A 569 -5.26 6.63 24.22
N SER A 570 -4.19 6.76 23.42
CA SER A 570 -3.96 7.72 22.33
C SER A 570 -3.77 9.18 22.74
N ASP A 571 -3.19 9.93 21.81
CA ASP A 571 -3.42 11.35 21.58
C ASP A 571 -4.92 11.68 21.68
N SER A 572 -5.49 11.70 22.89
CA SER A 572 -6.90 11.98 23.09
C SER A 572 -7.05 13.48 22.83
N LEU A 573 -7.25 13.84 21.57
CA LEU A 573 -7.50 15.20 21.08
C LEU A 573 -8.81 15.79 21.65
N GLU A 574 -9.28 15.27 22.78
CA GLU A 574 -10.38 15.72 23.64
C GLU A 574 -10.02 17.00 24.41
N GLN A 575 -8.74 17.33 24.61
CA GLN A 575 -8.32 18.62 25.16
C GLN A 575 -7.09 19.15 24.41
N TRP A 576 -6.94 20.47 24.34
CA TRP A 576 -5.89 21.12 23.54
C TRP A 576 -4.58 21.16 24.32
N PRO A 577 -3.41 20.93 23.70
CA PRO A 577 -2.13 21.37 24.23
C PRO A 577 -2.13 22.87 24.52
N ASP A 578 -1.30 23.34 25.47
CA ASP A 578 -1.34 24.74 25.93
C ASP A 578 -1.07 25.72 24.78
N ASP A 579 -0.06 25.46 23.95
CA ASP A 579 0.30 26.31 22.79
C ASP A 579 -0.84 26.44 21.77
N ASP A 580 -1.57 25.35 21.51
CA ASP A 580 -2.70 25.31 20.56
C ASP A 580 -3.99 25.89 21.19
N PHE A 581 -4.06 25.97 22.52
CA PHE A 581 -5.22 26.50 23.23
C PHE A 581 -5.21 28.02 23.36
N THR A 582 -4.07 28.68 23.25
CA THR A 582 -3.93 30.14 23.43
C THR A 582 -4.97 30.95 22.65
N VAL A 583 -5.22 30.58 21.39
CA VAL A 583 -6.23 31.26 20.54
C VAL A 583 -7.67 31.05 21.02
N LEU A 584 -7.98 29.90 21.62
CA LEU A 584 -9.30 29.64 22.22
C LEU A 584 -9.43 30.30 23.59
N HIS A 585 -8.34 30.37 24.34
CA HIS A 585 -8.27 31.05 25.62
C HIS A 585 -8.57 32.55 25.44
N GLU A 586 -7.97 33.20 24.44
CA GLU A 586 -8.27 34.59 24.09
C GLU A 586 -9.72 34.78 23.62
N ALA A 587 -10.22 33.88 22.77
CA ALA A 587 -11.61 33.94 22.30
C ALA A 587 -12.62 33.80 23.46
N LEU A 588 -12.37 32.94 24.44
CA LEU A 588 -13.21 32.79 25.64
C LEU A 588 -13.08 33.99 26.59
N ASN A 589 -11.89 34.58 26.72
CA ASN A 589 -11.72 35.82 27.46
C ASN A 589 -12.49 36.98 26.83
N GLN A 590 -12.45 37.13 25.50
CA GLN A 590 -13.27 38.12 24.80
C GLN A 590 -14.77 37.86 24.99
N LEU A 591 -15.18 36.60 24.96
CA LEU A 591 -16.58 36.19 25.09
C LEU A 591 -17.17 36.49 26.47
N PHE A 592 -16.38 36.32 27.54
CA PHE A 592 -16.90 36.40 28.92
C PHE A 592 -16.40 37.60 29.73
N LYS A 593 -15.28 38.21 29.36
CA LYS A 593 -14.67 39.32 30.11
C LYS A 593 -14.64 40.65 29.32
N GLY A 594 -15.08 40.64 28.07
CA GLY A 594 -15.00 41.78 27.14
C GLY A 594 -13.58 42.03 26.64
N SER A 595 -13.45 42.73 25.51
CA SER A 595 -12.16 43.18 24.99
C SER A 595 -11.52 44.16 25.97
N ARG A 596 -10.37 43.79 26.53
CA ARG A 596 -9.46 44.78 27.13
C ARG A 596 -8.73 45.54 26.05
#